data_AF-A0A960J0I0-F1
#
_entry.id   AF-A0A960J0I0-F1
#
_cell.length_a   1.000
_cell.length_b   1.000
_cell.length_c   1.000
_cell.angle_alpha   90.00
_cell.angle_beta   90.00
_cell.angle_gamma   90.00
#
_symmetry.space_group_name_H-M   'P 1'
#
loop_
_entity.id
_entity.type
_entity.pdbx_description
1 polymer ?
#
loop_
_entity_poly.entity_id
_entity_poly.type
_entity_poly.pdbx_seq_one_letter_code
_entity_poly.pdbx_strand_id
1 'polypeptide(L)'
;MAAIEVTEAELSVLLEALDALEYWQLGDGLPRHDGMVWIPGDAIGGDRFWPLPPRPEEREKIEAIQNCRRLASRLSEAASRAPAPRSSQ
;
A
#
# COMPACT_ATOMS: atom_id res chain seq x y z
N MET A 1 -23.16 1.32 -11.36
CA MET A 1 -21.75 1.76 -11.32
C MET A 1 -21.08 1.25 -12.59
N ALA A 2 -20.35 2.10 -13.30
CA ALA A 2 -19.54 1.67 -14.44
C ALA A 2 -18.22 1.07 -13.94
N ALA A 3 -17.74 0.00 -14.57
CA ALA A 3 -16.40 -0.54 -14.34
C ALA A 3 -15.37 0.31 -15.10
N ILE A 4 -14.18 0.47 -14.53
CA ILE A 4 -13.04 1.10 -15.20
C ILE A 4 -12.08 -0.01 -15.61
N GLU A 5 -11.75 -0.08 -16.90
CA GLU A 5 -10.72 -0.96 -17.43
C GLU A 5 -9.37 -0.25 -17.33
N VAL A 6 -8.35 -0.97 -16.87
CA VAL A 6 -6.97 -0.50 -16.79
C VAL A 6 -6.05 -1.52 -17.44
N THR A 7 -5.06 -1.04 -18.16
CA THR A 7 -3.99 -1.84 -18.77
C THR A 7 -2.96 -2.25 -17.72
N GLU A 8 -2.09 -3.21 -18.07
CA GLU A 8 -0.97 -3.62 -17.21
C GLU A 8 -0.01 -2.47 -16.90
N ALA A 9 0.27 -1.61 -17.89
CA ALA A 9 1.12 -0.44 -17.71
C ALA A 9 0.50 0.58 -16.75
N GLU A 10 -0.79 0.87 -16.89
CA GLU A 10 -1.51 1.75 -15.96
C GLU A 10 -1.58 1.15 -14.56
N LEU A 11 -1.76 -0.17 -14.46
CA LEU A 11 -1.75 -0.87 -13.18
C LEU A 11 -0.40 -0.75 -12.47
N SER A 12 0.71 -0.87 -13.20
CA SER A 12 2.06 -0.64 -12.67
C SER A 12 2.20 0.78 -12.12
N VAL A 13 1.76 1.78 -12.89
CA VAL A 13 1.80 3.20 -12.47
C VAL A 13 0.96 3.41 -11.20
N LEU A 14 -0.22 2.80 -11.11
CA LEU A 14 -1.07 2.91 -9.92
C LEU A 14 -0.40 2.30 -8.68
N LEU A 15 0.25 1.14 -8.82
CA LEU A 15 0.96 0.50 -7.72
C LEU A 15 2.16 1.35 -7.25
N GLU A 16 2.95 1.87 -8.19
CA GLU A 16 4.07 2.78 -7.88
C GLU A 16 3.57 4.08 -7.22
N ALA A 17 2.45 4.63 -7.69
CA ALA A 17 1.85 5.82 -7.10
C ALA A 17 1.36 5.57 -5.66
N LEU A 18 0.81 4.39 -5.37
CA LEU A 18 0.39 4.01 -4.01
C LEU A 18 1.60 3.84 -3.08
N ASP A 19 2.67 3.22 -3.54
CA ASP A 19 3.92 3.08 -2.76
C ASP A 19 4.55 4.46 -2.47
N ALA A 20 4.64 5.32 -3.49
CA ALA A 20 5.12 6.68 -3.32
C ALA A 20 4.24 7.52 -2.39
N LEU A 21 2.91 7.40 -2.49
CA LEU A 21 1.95 8.06 -1.61
C LEU A 21 2.15 7.63 -0.15
N GLU A 22 2.28 6.32 0.09
CA GLU A 22 2.57 5.77 1.41
C GLU A 22 3.88 6.34 1.96
N TYR A 23 4.96 6.25 1.20
CA TYR A 23 6.29 6.59 1.67
C TYR A 23 6.50 8.09 1.87
N TRP A 24 6.07 8.93 0.91
CA TRP A 24 6.40 10.35 0.91
C TRP A 24 5.38 11.22 1.65
N GLN A 25 4.09 10.88 1.59
CA GLN A 25 3.03 11.74 2.12
C GLN A 25 2.41 11.17 3.39
N LEU A 26 1.89 9.94 3.34
CA LEU A 26 1.16 9.38 4.47
C LEU A 26 2.10 9.02 5.63
N GLY A 27 3.28 8.48 5.30
CA GLY A 27 4.32 8.12 6.26
C GLY A 27 5.18 9.27 6.75
N ASP A 28 4.85 10.52 6.41
CA ASP A 28 5.56 11.67 6.96
C ASP A 28 5.39 11.74 8.48
N GLY A 29 6.50 11.86 9.21
CA GLY A 29 6.52 11.84 10.68
C GLY A 29 6.22 10.48 11.33
N LEU A 30 6.10 9.38 10.57
CA LEU A 30 5.97 8.03 11.11
C LEU A 30 7.31 7.28 11.12
N PRO A 31 7.47 6.24 11.97
CA PRO A 31 8.67 5.41 11.98
C PRO A 31 8.95 4.77 10.60
N ARG A 32 10.23 4.74 10.20
CA ARG A 32 10.70 4.12 8.96
C ARG A 32 11.84 3.16 9.23
N HIS A 33 11.83 2.02 8.56
CA HIS A 33 12.90 1.02 8.63
C HIS A 33 12.86 0.14 7.37
N ASP A 34 14.04 -0.20 6.84
CA ASP A 34 14.22 -0.98 5.59
C ASP A 34 13.41 -0.46 4.39
N GLY A 35 13.35 0.86 4.22
CA GLY A 35 12.64 1.48 3.09
C GLY A 35 11.12 1.47 3.21
N MET A 36 10.56 0.99 4.32
CA MET A 36 9.11 0.97 4.57
C MET A 36 8.71 1.91 5.70
N VAL A 37 7.46 2.36 5.67
CA VAL A 37 6.80 3.00 6.81
C VAL A 37 6.31 1.90 7.74
N TRP A 38 6.60 1.99 9.03
CA TRP A 38 6.18 0.98 9.99
C TRP A 38 4.97 1.46 10.76
N ILE A 39 3.87 0.73 10.66
CA ILE A 39 2.64 0.97 11.42
C ILE A 39 2.42 -0.12 12.48
N PRO A 40 1.55 0.13 13.48
CA PRO A 40 1.29 -0.85 14.51
C PRO A 40 0.86 -2.21 13.95
N GLY A 41 1.57 -3.26 14.35
CA GLY A 41 1.32 -4.64 13.91
C GLY A 41 2.18 -5.13 12.74
N ASP A 42 3.03 -4.29 12.15
CA ASP A 42 4.00 -4.72 11.11
C ASP A 42 5.13 -5.58 11.70
N ALA A 43 5.45 -5.41 12.99
CA ALA A 43 6.55 -6.12 13.64
C ALA A 43 6.19 -7.52 14.15
N ILE A 44 6.97 -8.51 13.72
CA ILE A 44 6.96 -9.86 14.30
C ILE A 44 7.78 -9.84 15.59
N GLY A 45 7.14 -10.09 16.74
CA GLY A 45 7.84 -10.22 18.03
C GLY A 45 7.81 -8.99 18.94
N GLY A 46 6.96 -8.01 18.65
CA GLY A 46 6.74 -6.83 19.48
C GLY A 46 7.09 -5.53 18.78
N ASP A 47 6.26 -4.51 18.97
CA ASP A 47 6.30 -3.29 18.18
C ASP A 47 7.30 -2.26 18.72
N ARG A 48 8.60 -2.55 18.53
CA ARG A 48 9.69 -1.69 19.02
C ARG A 48 9.64 -0.25 18.47
N PHE A 49 8.93 -0.02 17.37
CA PHE A 49 8.77 1.29 16.74
C PHE A 49 7.57 2.07 17.30
N TRP A 50 6.69 1.39 18.04
CA TRP A 50 5.49 1.94 18.66
C TRP A 50 5.43 1.61 20.16
N PRO A 51 6.34 2.17 20.99
CA PRO A 51 6.39 1.88 22.42
C PRO A 51 5.19 2.48 23.19
N LEU A 52 4.49 3.43 22.59
CA LEU A 52 3.27 4.04 23.09
C LEU A 52 2.16 3.88 22.03
N PRO A 53 0.88 3.86 22.45
CA PRO A 53 -0.22 3.90 21.51
C PRO A 53 -0.14 5.13 20.59
N PRO A 54 -0.52 5.01 19.29
CA PRO A 54 -0.49 6.13 18.36
C PRO A 54 -1.34 7.30 18.82
N ARG A 55 -0.83 8.50 18.63
CA ARG A 55 -1.55 9.78 18.85
C ARG A 55 -2.73 9.90 17.88
N PRO A 56 -3.74 10.75 18.18
CA PRO A 56 -4.90 10.93 17.30
C PRO A 56 -4.52 11.19 15.82
N GLU A 57 -3.57 12.10 15.58
CA GLU A 57 -3.09 12.45 14.25
C GLU A 57 -2.32 11.32 13.54
N GLU A 58 -1.69 10.43 14.31
CA GLU A 58 -0.99 9.26 13.77
C GLU A 58 -2.00 8.18 13.37
N ARG A 59 -3.12 8.05 14.10
CA ARG A 59 -4.16 7.06 13.79
C ARG A 59 -4.78 7.27 12.41
N GLU A 60 -5.06 8.52 12.05
CA GLU A 60 -5.58 8.87 10.72
C GLU A 60 -4.59 8.48 9.62
N LYS A 61 -3.30 8.76 9.82
CA LYS A 61 -2.24 8.36 8.87
C LYS A 61 -2.10 6.84 8.79
N ILE A 62 -2.12 6.14 9.91
CA ILE A 62 -2.05 4.67 9.97
C ILE A 62 -3.23 4.05 9.22
N GLU A 63 -4.45 4.54 9.42
CA GLU A 63 -5.63 4.05 8.71
C GLU A 63 -5.51 4.30 7.19
N ALA A 64 -5.03 5.48 6.79
CA ALA A 64 -4.78 5.79 5.39
C ALA A 64 -3.73 4.84 4.76
N ILE A 65 -2.63 4.55 5.47
CA ILE A 65 -1.61 3.59 5.03
C ILE A 65 -2.20 2.18 4.91
N GLN A 66 -2.95 1.71 5.90
CA GLN A 66 -3.61 0.40 5.84
C GLN A 66 -4.56 0.30 4.65
N ASN A 67 -5.30 1.36 4.34
CA ASN A 67 -6.18 1.41 3.17
C ASN A 67 -5.38 1.43 1.86
N CYS A 68 -4.27 2.16 1.80
CA CYS A 68 -3.34 2.18 0.68
C CYS A 68 -2.80 0.77 0.38
N ARG A 69 -2.23 0.11 1.39
CA ARG A 69 -1.71 -1.26 1.30
C ARG A 69 -2.78 -2.26 0.85
N ARG A 70 -3.98 -2.18 1.43
CA ARG A 70 -5.09 -3.05 1.07
C ARG A 70 -5.51 -2.87 -0.39
N LEU A 71 -5.50 -1.64 -0.89
CA LEU A 71 -5.78 -1.36 -2.30
C LEU A 71 -4.66 -1.92 -3.19
N ALA A 72 -3.40 -1.68 -2.85
CA ALA A 72 -2.25 -2.21 -3.60
C ALA A 72 -2.27 -3.75 -3.66
N SER A 73 -2.58 -4.44 -2.55
CA SER A 73 -2.72 -5.90 -2.52
C SER A 73 -3.86 -6.37 -3.44
N ARG A 74 -5.02 -5.72 -3.39
CA ARG A 74 -6.16 -6.07 -4.26
C ARG A 74 -5.84 -5.89 -5.74
N LEU A 75 -5.14 -4.82 -6.10
CA LEU A 75 -4.69 -4.54 -7.46
C LEU A 75 -3.67 -5.59 -7.94
N SER A 76 -2.72 -5.96 -7.09
CA SER A 76 -1.72 -7.00 -7.36
C SER A 76 -2.34 -8.39 -7.53
N GLU A 77 -3.33 -8.72 -6.69
CA GLU A 77 -4.10 -9.96 -6.82
C GLU A 77 -4.94 -9.99 -8.10
N ALA A 78 -5.55 -8.87 -8.49
CA ALA A 78 -6.28 -8.78 -9.74
C ALA A 78 -5.35 -8.98 -10.95
N ALA A 79 -4.14 -8.42 -10.91
CA ALA A 79 -3.11 -8.61 -11.94
C ALA A 79 -2.73 -10.09 -12.10
N SER A 80 -2.46 -10.78 -10.98
CA SER A 80 -2.02 -12.18 -11.00
C SER A 80 -3.11 -13.18 -11.41
N ARG A 81 -4.39 -12.79 -11.31
CA ARG A 81 -5.54 -13.60 -11.76
C ARG A 81 -5.92 -13.35 -13.23
N ALA A 82 -5.38 -12.31 -13.87
CA ALA A 82 -5.70 -12.02 -15.27
C ALA A 82 -5.14 -13.13 -16.18
N PRO A 83 -5.95 -13.72 -17.08
CA PRO A 83 -5.46 -14.71 -18.01
C PRO A 83 -4.41 -14.09 -18.94
N ALA A 84 -3.33 -14.84 -19.23
CA ALA A 84 -2.26 -14.39 -20.11
C ALA A 84 -2.84 -13.85 -21.44
N PRO A 85 -2.28 -12.74 -21.97
CA PRO A 85 -2.75 -12.19 -23.24
C PRO A 85 -2.68 -13.27 -24.31
N ARG A 86 -3.80 -13.50 -25.02
CA ARG A 86 -3.81 -14.38 -26.19
C ARG A 86 -2.94 -13.72 -27.24
N SER A 87 -1.73 -14.24 -27.43
CA SER A 87 -0.86 -13.85 -28.53
C SER A 87 -1.63 -14.03 -29.83
N SER A 88 -1.99 -12.92 -30.49
CA SER A 88 -2.53 -12.96 -31.84
C SER A 88 -1.41 -13.44 -32.76
N GLN A 89 -1.55 -14.66 -33.29
CA GLN A 89 -0.83 -15.11 -34.48
C GLN A 89 -1.51 -14.55 -35.73
#